data_AF-A0A9N7H1J5-F1
#
_entry.id   AF-A0A9N7H1J5-F1
#
_cell.length_a   1.000
_cell.length_b   1.000
_cell.length_c   1.000
_cell.angle_alpha   90.00
_cell.angle_beta   90.00
_cell.angle_gamma   90.00
#
_symmetry.space_group_name_H-M   'P 1'
#
loop_
_entity.id
_entity.type
_entity.pdbx_description
1 polymer ?
#
loop_
_entity_poly.entity_id
_entity_poly.type
_entity_poly.pdbx_seq_one_letter_code
_entity_poly.pdbx_strand_id
1 'polypeptide(L)'
;MAENRLDVSGQWDGQFSYPRTLPPEFFSASLFESGGAIGGTVTERPASGQAGAECFVSTVRGVRHAAEVRFTKTYEGGSRQHVVLYAGRLNADSTEIEGTWRIEGSWSGHFLMIRRDGGAAVAVQREAVVASR
;
A
#
# COMPACT_ATOMS: atom_id res chain seq x y z
N MET A 1 15.74 -27.38 -5.23
CA MET A 1 15.48 -26.11 -5.91
C MET A 1 14.10 -25.65 -5.46
N ALA A 2 14.02 -24.68 -4.54
CA ALA A 2 12.72 -24.05 -4.26
C ALA A 2 12.41 -23.21 -5.50
N GLU A 3 11.34 -23.55 -6.22
CA GLU A 3 10.78 -22.62 -7.19
C GLU A 3 10.51 -21.32 -6.42
N ASN A 4 11.02 -20.19 -6.92
CA ASN A 4 10.75 -18.88 -6.33
C ASN A 4 9.27 -18.55 -6.56
N ARG A 5 8.40 -19.10 -5.72
CA ARG A 5 6.97 -18.94 -5.84
C ARG A 5 6.63 -17.56 -5.34
N LEU A 6 6.15 -16.72 -6.26
CA LEU A 6 5.55 -15.43 -5.95
C LEU A 6 4.53 -15.57 -4.82
N ASP A 7 4.59 -14.65 -3.87
CA ASP A 7 3.75 -14.61 -2.67
C ASP A 7 3.60 -13.15 -2.24
N VAL A 8 2.42 -12.71 -1.81
CA VAL A 8 2.23 -11.35 -1.25
C VAL A 8 2.28 -11.30 0.27
N SER A 9 2.41 -12.44 0.95
CA SER A 9 2.40 -12.52 2.41
C SER A 9 3.55 -11.71 3.02
N GLY A 10 3.22 -10.82 3.96
CA GLY A 10 4.22 -10.01 4.65
C GLY A 10 3.73 -8.61 5.01
N GLN A 11 4.70 -7.82 5.45
CA GLN A 11 4.53 -6.41 5.77
C GLN A 11 4.94 -5.56 4.59
N TRP A 12 4.17 -4.51 4.32
CA TRP A 12 4.38 -3.60 3.20
C TRP A 12 4.29 -2.16 3.67
N ASP A 13 5.10 -1.31 3.06
CA ASP A 13 4.95 0.14 3.09
C ASP A 13 4.49 0.59 1.71
N GLY A 14 3.44 1.40 1.67
CA GLY A 14 2.79 1.78 0.44
C GLY A 14 2.61 3.28 0.30
N GLN A 15 2.52 3.72 -0.94
CA GLN A 15 2.18 5.08 -1.33
C GLN A 15 1.14 5.03 -2.44
N PHE A 16 0.18 5.95 -2.42
CA PHE A 16 -0.70 6.18 -3.56
C PHE A 16 -0.76 7.66 -3.93
N SER A 17 -0.88 7.94 -5.23
CA SER A 17 -0.96 9.28 -5.78
C SER A 17 -2.35 9.57 -6.32
N TYR A 18 -2.76 10.84 -6.27
CA TYR A 18 -3.98 11.32 -6.91
C TYR A 18 -3.69 11.82 -8.32
N PRO A 19 -4.67 11.77 -9.24
CA PRO A 19 -4.51 12.30 -10.60
C PRO A 19 -4.70 13.82 -10.53
N ARG A 20 -3.73 14.57 -9.97
CA ARG A 20 -3.60 16.07 -9.89
C ARG A 20 -2.57 16.44 -8.79
N THR A 21 -2.60 17.69 -8.32
CA THR A 21 -1.65 18.33 -7.38
C THR A 21 -1.81 17.95 -5.90
N LEU A 22 -2.70 17.00 -5.53
CA LEU A 22 -2.76 16.55 -4.14
C LEU A 22 -1.49 15.77 -3.80
N PRO A 23 -0.89 15.99 -2.61
CA PRO A 23 0.27 15.23 -2.18
C PRO A 23 -0.08 13.73 -2.10
N PRO A 24 0.88 12.84 -2.36
CA PRO A 24 0.68 11.42 -2.16
C PRO A 24 0.43 11.11 -0.68
N GLU A 25 -0.36 10.07 -0.44
CA GLU A 25 -0.60 9.52 0.89
C GLU A 25 0.15 8.20 1.08
N PHE A 26 0.57 7.95 2.32
CA PHE A 26 1.32 6.76 2.72
C PHE A 26 0.47 5.84 3.58
N PHE A 27 0.71 4.55 3.47
CA PHE A 27 0.03 3.53 4.24
C PHE A 27 0.98 2.38 4.58
N SER A 28 0.63 1.60 5.59
CA SER A 28 1.24 0.30 5.83
C SER A 28 0.20 -0.80 5.61
N ALA A 29 0.63 -1.96 5.14
CA ALA A 29 -0.24 -3.11 4.96
C ALA A 29 0.37 -4.38 5.56
N SER A 30 -0.51 -5.20 6.13
CA SER A 30 -0.23 -6.58 6.53
C SER A 30 -1.03 -7.48 5.61
N LEU A 31 -0.37 -8.16 4.68
CA LEU A 31 -1.03 -9.06 3.73
C LEU A 31 -0.69 -10.51 4.05
N PHE A 32 -1.62 -11.41 3.75
CA PHE A 32 -1.41 -12.85 3.75
C PHE A 32 -2.02 -13.48 2.50
N GLU A 33 -1.40 -14.54 2.00
CA GLU A 33 -1.86 -15.29 0.85
C GLU A 33 -2.08 -16.77 1.20
N SER A 34 -3.17 -17.35 0.71
CA SER A 34 -3.39 -18.80 0.76
C SER A 34 -4.07 -19.26 -0.51
N GLY A 35 -3.39 -20.14 -1.27
CA GLY A 35 -3.92 -20.65 -2.54
C GLY A 35 -4.25 -19.56 -3.57
N GLY A 36 -3.51 -18.45 -3.57
CA GLY A 36 -3.77 -17.28 -4.42
C GLY A 36 -4.86 -16.34 -3.90
N ALA A 37 -5.60 -16.68 -2.83
CA ALA A 37 -6.50 -15.74 -2.16
C ALA A 37 -5.69 -14.80 -1.26
N ILE A 38 -5.98 -13.50 -1.34
CA ILE A 38 -5.32 -12.45 -0.56
C ILE A 38 -6.28 -11.95 0.53
N GLY A 39 -5.77 -11.83 1.74
CA GLY A 39 -6.41 -11.10 2.82
C GLY A 39 -5.43 -10.18 3.53
N GLY A 40 -5.93 -9.29 4.38
CA GLY A 40 -5.06 -8.43 5.17
C GLY A 40 -5.73 -7.17 5.73
N THR A 41 -4.88 -6.27 6.22
CA THR A 41 -5.27 -4.96 6.73
C THR A 41 -4.40 -3.87 6.14
N VAL A 42 -4.97 -2.69 5.93
CA VAL A 42 -4.27 -1.46 5.54
C VAL A 42 -4.49 -0.41 6.63
N THR A 43 -3.43 0.29 7.00
CA THR A 43 -3.46 1.43 7.92
C THR A 43 -2.94 2.68 7.23
N GLU A 44 -3.78 3.71 7.14
CA GLU A 44 -3.42 5.03 6.63
C GLU A 44 -3.29 6.00 7.80
N ARG A 45 -2.12 6.66 7.91
CA ARG A 45 -1.90 7.71 8.90
C ARG A 45 -1.72 9.05 8.21
N PRO A 46 -2.42 10.11 8.65
CA PRO A 46 -2.22 11.44 8.11
C PRO A 46 -0.76 11.90 8.30
N ALA A 47 -0.17 12.43 7.23
CA ALA A 47 1.23 12.86 7.23
C ALA A 47 1.55 13.99 8.23
N SER A 48 0.52 14.69 8.73
CA SER A 48 0.68 15.87 9.59
C SER A 48 1.07 15.55 11.04
N GLY A 49 1.02 14.29 11.49
CA GLY A 49 1.41 13.90 12.86
C GLY A 49 0.64 14.63 13.98
N GLN A 50 -0.46 15.31 13.64
CA GLN A 50 -1.27 16.07 14.58
C GLN A 50 -1.97 15.10 15.53
N ALA A 51 -1.90 15.40 16.84
CA ALA A 51 -2.66 14.68 17.83
C ALA A 51 -4.16 14.74 17.47
N GLY A 52 -4.80 13.58 17.31
CA GLY A 52 -6.21 13.47 16.92
C GLY A 52 -6.47 13.32 15.42
N ALA A 53 -5.45 13.24 14.57
CA ALA A 53 -5.63 12.94 13.15
C ALA A 53 -6.19 11.51 12.98
N GLU A 54 -7.28 11.38 12.20
CA GLU A 54 -8.01 10.12 12.01
C GLU A 54 -7.09 9.07 11.37
N CYS A 55 -6.89 7.95 12.06
CA CYS A 55 -6.18 6.79 11.53
C CYS A 55 -7.22 5.90 10.84
N PHE A 56 -7.06 5.67 9.55
CA PHE A 56 -8.00 4.83 8.81
C PHE A 56 -7.50 3.39 8.77
N VAL A 57 -8.28 2.49 9.34
CA VAL A 57 -8.06 1.04 9.27
C VAL A 57 -9.01 0.45 8.25
N SER A 58 -8.50 -0.44 7.41
CA SER A 58 -9.26 -1.12 6.36
C SER A 58 -8.91 -2.59 6.31
N THR A 59 -9.87 -3.41 5.88
CA THR A 59 -9.62 -4.79 5.46
C THR A 59 -9.32 -4.88 3.98
N VAL A 60 -8.55 -5.90 3.61
CA VAL A 60 -8.23 -6.26 2.22
C VAL A 60 -8.77 -7.65 1.92
N ARG A 61 -9.41 -7.81 0.76
CA ARG A 61 -9.74 -9.12 0.16
C ARG A 61 -9.46 -9.09 -1.32
N GLY A 62 -8.82 -10.14 -1.85
CA GLY A 62 -8.42 -10.17 -3.24
C GLY A 62 -7.86 -11.51 -3.70
N VAL A 63 -7.20 -11.47 -4.86
CA VAL A 63 -6.57 -12.62 -5.49
C VAL A 63 -5.24 -12.24 -6.14
N ARG A 64 -4.32 -13.19 -6.18
CA ARG A 64 -3.13 -13.18 -7.04
C ARG A 64 -3.25 -14.29 -8.07
N HIS A 65 -2.97 -13.96 -9.32
CA HIS A 65 -2.79 -14.93 -10.40
C HIS A 65 -1.47 -14.66 -11.11
N ALA A 66 -0.52 -15.59 -10.99
CA ALA A 66 0.88 -15.35 -11.39
C ALA A 66 1.42 -14.05 -10.76
N ALA A 67 1.82 -13.08 -11.57
CA ALA A 67 2.27 -11.77 -11.10
C ALA A 67 1.12 -10.76 -10.91
N GLU A 68 -0.08 -11.02 -11.41
CA GLU A 68 -1.20 -10.08 -11.28
C GLU A 68 -1.78 -10.13 -9.87
N VAL A 69 -1.97 -8.96 -9.26
CA VAL A 69 -2.54 -8.77 -7.94
C VAL A 69 -3.77 -7.88 -8.06
N ARG A 70 -4.91 -8.32 -7.56
CA ARG A 70 -6.14 -7.51 -7.47
C ARG A 70 -6.74 -7.64 -6.08
N PHE A 71 -7.08 -6.53 -5.45
CA PHE A 71 -7.77 -6.56 -4.17
C PHE A 71 -8.69 -5.37 -3.95
N THR A 72 -9.69 -5.56 -3.10
CA THR A 72 -10.60 -4.52 -2.63
C THR A 72 -10.22 -4.15 -1.20
N LYS A 73 -10.03 -2.85 -0.97
CA LYS A 73 -9.85 -2.25 0.35
C LYS A 73 -11.20 -1.70 0.84
N THR A 74 -11.60 -2.09 2.05
CA THR A 74 -12.85 -1.65 2.69
C THR A 74 -12.54 -1.06 4.05
N TYR A 75 -12.84 0.22 4.26
CA TYR A 75 -12.66 0.90 5.54
C TYR A 75 -13.55 0.28 6.62
N GLU A 76 -13.00 0.07 7.82
CA GLU A 76 -13.73 -0.54 8.97
C GLU A 76 -14.60 0.47 9.73
N GLY A 77 -14.52 1.76 9.41
CA GLY A 77 -15.28 2.83 10.03
C GLY A 77 -14.72 4.21 9.71
N GLY A 78 -15.22 5.22 10.41
CA GLY A 78 -14.78 6.61 10.25
C GLY A 78 -15.48 7.36 9.12
N SER A 79 -14.88 8.46 8.68
CA SER A 79 -15.42 9.34 7.65
C SER A 79 -15.42 8.75 6.22
N ARG A 80 -14.67 7.66 5.99
CA ARG A 80 -14.55 6.99 4.68
C ARG A 80 -15.44 5.75 4.62
N GLN A 81 -16.48 5.80 3.78
CA GLN A 81 -17.46 4.70 3.61
C GLN A 81 -17.42 4.02 2.23
N HIS A 82 -16.45 4.38 1.38
CA HIS A 82 -16.31 3.82 0.04
C HIS A 82 -15.34 2.65 0.00
N VAL A 83 -15.44 1.82 -1.05
CA VAL A 83 -14.43 0.80 -1.36
C VAL A 83 -13.40 1.34 -2.33
N VAL A 84 -12.16 0.85 -2.22
CA VAL A 84 -11.08 1.18 -3.15
C VAL A 84 -10.61 -0.09 -3.83
N LEU A 85 -10.61 -0.10 -5.16
CA LEU A 85 -10.18 -1.22 -5.97
C LEU A 85 -8.71 -1.03 -6.36
N TYR A 86 -7.87 -2.02 -6.09
CA TYR A 86 -6.46 -2.05 -6.47
C TYR A 86 -6.23 -3.11 -7.54
N ALA A 87 -5.48 -2.75 -8.58
CA ALA A 87 -5.00 -3.65 -9.62
C ALA A 87 -3.54 -3.35 -9.92
N GLY A 88 -2.67 -4.34 -9.72
CA GLY A 88 -1.24 -4.17 -9.89
C GLY A 88 -0.51 -5.47 -10.24
N ARG A 89 0.81 -5.38 -10.24
CA ARG A 89 1.70 -6.49 -10.56
C ARG A 89 2.78 -6.62 -9.50
N LEU A 90 2.97 -7.84 -9.01
CA LEU A 90 4.07 -8.24 -8.14
C LEU A 90 5.32 -8.49 -9.00
N ASN A 91 6.46 -7.92 -8.60
CA ASN A 91 7.73 -8.16 -9.29
C ASN A 91 8.25 -9.60 -9.07
N ALA A 92 9.27 -10.00 -9.83
CA ALA A 92 9.80 -11.37 -9.80
C ALA A 92 10.37 -11.77 -8.43
N ASP A 93 10.86 -10.80 -7.65
CA ASP A 93 11.47 -11.02 -6.33
C ASP A 93 10.44 -10.97 -5.19
N SER A 94 9.17 -10.71 -5.51
CA SER A 94 8.09 -10.49 -4.54
C SER A 94 8.32 -9.31 -3.58
N THR A 95 9.19 -8.37 -3.91
CA THR A 95 9.53 -7.22 -3.05
C THR A 95 8.74 -5.97 -3.37
N GLU A 96 8.05 -5.92 -4.51
CA GLU A 96 7.35 -4.73 -4.98
C GLU A 96 6.01 -5.08 -5.64
N ILE A 97 4.98 -4.29 -5.35
CA ILE A 97 3.70 -4.29 -6.07
C ILE A 97 3.43 -2.87 -6.56
N GLU A 98 3.32 -2.69 -7.88
CA GLU A 98 2.93 -1.42 -8.49
C GLU A 98 1.66 -1.57 -9.34
N GLY A 99 0.91 -0.47 -9.47
CA GLY A 99 -0.30 -0.48 -10.29
C GLY A 99 -1.18 0.74 -10.09
N THR A 100 -2.49 0.51 -10.21
CA THR A 100 -3.51 1.56 -10.06
C THR A 100 -4.51 1.24 -8.97
N TRP A 101 -5.00 2.30 -8.33
CA TRP A 101 -6.15 2.27 -7.42
C TRP A 101 -7.29 3.09 -8.02
N ARG A 102 -8.53 2.73 -7.70
CA ARG A 102 -9.71 3.51 -8.09
C ARG A 102 -10.88 3.37 -7.12
N ILE A 103 -11.64 4.45 -6.99
CA ILE A 103 -12.98 4.51 -6.41
C ILE A 103 -13.93 4.70 -7.61
N GLU A 104 -14.89 3.81 -7.77
CA GLU A 104 -15.80 3.84 -8.92
C GLU A 104 -16.51 5.20 -9.06
N GLY A 105 -16.49 5.77 -10.26
CA GLY A 105 -17.10 7.06 -10.57
C GLY A 105 -16.46 8.28 -9.88
N SER A 106 -15.33 8.10 -9.18
CA SER A 106 -14.68 9.15 -8.39
C SER A 106 -13.19 9.27 -8.74
N TRP A 107 -12.29 8.94 -7.82
CA TRP A 107 -10.86 9.17 -7.96
C TRP A 107 -10.11 7.89 -8.31
N SER A 108 -8.97 8.04 -8.99
CA SER A 108 -8.10 6.91 -9.34
C SER A 108 -6.67 7.39 -9.53
N GLY A 109 -5.67 6.58 -9.21
CA GLY A 109 -4.29 6.95 -9.43
C GLY A 109 -3.35 5.77 -9.36
N HIS A 110 -2.05 6.05 -9.23
CA HIS A 110 -1.03 5.02 -9.14
C HIS A 110 -0.74 4.68 -7.69
N PHE A 111 -0.29 3.46 -7.45
CA PHE A 111 0.25 3.06 -6.16
C PHE A 111 1.53 2.26 -6.33
N LEU A 112 2.33 2.27 -5.27
CA LEU A 112 3.52 1.46 -5.08
C LEU A 112 3.46 0.87 -3.68
N MET A 113 3.83 -0.40 -3.54
CA MET A 113 4.04 -1.06 -2.25
C MET A 113 5.41 -1.73 -2.28
N ILE A 114 6.23 -1.43 -1.29
CA ILE A 114 7.53 -2.06 -1.06
C ILE A 114 7.40 -2.97 0.15
N ARG A 115 7.86 -4.22 0.00
CA ARG A 115 7.90 -5.18 1.09
C ARG A 115 8.89 -4.66 2.13
N ARG A 116 8.47 -4.64 3.39
CA ARG A 116 9.40 -4.48 4.50
C ARG A 116 10.20 -5.77 4.59
N ASP A 117 11.41 -5.74 4.07
CA ASP A 117 12.36 -6.83 4.29
C ASP A 117 12.53 -7.03 5.80
N GLY A 118 12.62 -8.28 6.24
CA GLY A 118 12.93 -8.62 7.64
C GLY A 118 14.30 -8.12 8.14
N GLY A 119 15.00 -7.29 7.36
CA GLY A 119 16.26 -6.66 7.75
C GLY A 119 17.02 -6.05 6.57
N ALA A 120 16.61 -4.87 6.10
CA ALA A 120 17.51 -3.87 5.51
C ALA A 120 16.81 -2.51 5.54
N ALA A 121 17.12 -1.71 6.55
CA ALA A 121 16.61 -0.36 6.70
C ALA A 121 17.07 0.50 5.50
N VAL A 122 16.14 0.92 4.64
CA VAL A 122 16.40 2.02 3.71
C VAL A 122 16.43 3.30 4.53
N ALA A 123 17.63 3.74 4.88
CA ALA A 123 17.86 5.03 5.53
C ALA A 123 17.47 6.15 4.56
N VAL A 124 16.29 6.75 4.75
CA VAL A 124 15.94 8.02 4.11
C VAL A 124 16.82 9.09 4.75
N GLN A 125 17.91 9.45 4.07
CA GLN A 125 18.69 10.66 4.37
C GLN A 125 17.76 11.86 4.15
N ARG A 126 17.26 12.44 5.25
CA ARG A 126 16.64 13.77 5.21
C ARG A 126 17.77 14.77 5.09
N GLU A 127 17.96 15.31 3.89
CA GLU A 127 18.82 16.45 3.66
C GLU A 127 18.19 17.67 4.34
N ALA A 128 18.68 18.00 5.53
CA ALA A 128 18.34 19.25 6.19
C ALA A 128 19.16 20.36 5.52
N VAL A 129 18.48 21.20 4.72
CA VAL A 129 19.05 22.45 4.23
C VAL A 129 19.31 23.35 5.44
N VAL A 130 20.60 23.58 5.71
CA VAL A 130 21.10 24.54 6.68
C VAL A 130 20.75 25.94 6.20
N ALA A 131 19.92 26.66 6.95
CA ALA A 131 19.76 28.10 6.80
C ALA A 131 20.70 28.82 7.79
N SER A 132 21.71 29.46 7.23
CA SER A 132 22.68 30.33 7.88
C SER A 132 22.03 31.56 8.54
N ARG A 133 22.53 31.94 9.72
CA ARG A 133 22.57 33.34 10.14
C ARG A 133 23.79 33.61 11.01
#